data_AF-F9GAP7-F1
#
_entry.id   AF-F9GAP7-F1
#
_cell.length_a   1.000
_cell.length_b   1.000
_cell.length_c   1.000
_cell.angle_alpha   90.00
_cell.angle_beta   90.00
_cell.angle_gamma   90.00
#
_symmetry.space_group_name_H-M   'P 1'
#
loop_
_entity.id
_entity.type
_entity.pdbx_description
1 polymer ?
#
loop_
_entity_poly.entity_id
_entity_poly.type
_entity_poly.pdbx_seq_one_letter_code
_entity_poly.pdbx_strand_id
1 'polypeptide(L)'
;DHILIDEHFDITDKFQEYFMELVSLQKRMNDSIAKGIEEALSQVKDVHCNMEADQREKHMMGSKFHNQFEQLQKVEAERNEEVERRLEAEKHRKEADTRFEKQRVQLSIATKDVNRLKQVSEAATYREGKLKIELKDQKAETRELQYQVEAKENRINIMRDTMKELAKYAHFGHEEHPVGDPLTWTPGMVNDFFDEWESMLERNERRREVLKLLSKLVGLDIKKVLGSSVDEVRLFLDETGLRWRELEDAY
;
A
#
# COMPACT_ATOMS: atom_id res chain seq x y z
N ASP A 1 12.31 -27.77 -170.94
CA ASP A 1 11.10 -28.03 -170.14
C ASP A 1 11.12 -27.21 -168.87
N HIS A 2 10.33 -26.14 -168.88
CA HIS A 2 10.11 -25.27 -167.72
C HIS A 2 9.09 -25.93 -166.80
N ILE A 3 9.44 -26.13 -165.53
CA ILE A 3 8.49 -26.37 -164.45
C ILE A 3 8.47 -25.11 -163.58
N LEU A 4 7.25 -24.62 -163.36
CA LEU A 4 6.90 -23.35 -162.74
C LEU A 4 7.30 -23.28 -161.27
N ILE A 5 7.87 -22.13 -160.92
CA ILE A 5 8.12 -21.59 -159.59
C ILE A 5 6.77 -21.01 -159.12
N ASP A 6 6.09 -21.64 -158.14
CA ASP A 6 5.08 -20.93 -157.32
C ASP A 6 4.62 -21.67 -156.05
N GLU A 7 4.72 -23.00 -155.95
CA GLU A 7 4.18 -23.71 -154.75
C GLU A 7 5.16 -23.83 -153.56
N HIS A 8 6.45 -23.53 -153.73
CA HIS A 8 7.45 -23.72 -152.67
C HIS A 8 7.67 -22.51 -151.74
N PHE A 9 7.20 -21.31 -152.08
CA PHE A 9 7.36 -20.13 -151.22
C PHE A 9 6.33 -20.09 -150.08
N ASP A 10 5.13 -20.65 -150.26
CA ASP A 10 4.01 -20.62 -149.28
C ASP A 10 4.22 -21.55 -148.05
N ILE A 11 5.08 -22.57 -148.16
CA ILE A 11 5.38 -23.49 -147.05
C ILE A 11 6.36 -22.86 -146.05
N THR A 12 7.27 -22.01 -146.52
CA THR A 12 8.36 -21.45 -145.72
C THR A 12 7.87 -20.33 -144.79
N ASP A 13 6.96 -19.48 -145.28
CA ASP A 13 6.34 -18.41 -144.48
C ASP A 13 5.42 -18.99 -143.40
N LYS A 14 4.60 -20.00 -143.73
CA LYS A 14 3.75 -20.69 -142.74
C LYS A 14 4.57 -21.38 -141.65
N PHE A 15 5.70 -22.00 -141.99
CA PHE A 15 6.57 -22.64 -140.99
C PHE A 15 7.21 -21.62 -140.03
N GLN A 16 7.65 -20.47 -140.54
CA GLN A 16 8.16 -19.39 -139.70
C GLN A 16 7.08 -18.80 -138.80
N GLU A 17 5.85 -18.65 -139.30
CA GLU A 17 4.72 -18.16 -138.52
C GLU A 17 4.36 -19.11 -137.37
N TYR A 18 4.27 -20.43 -137.64
CA TYR A 18 4.07 -21.46 -136.61
C TYR A 18 5.21 -21.52 -135.59
N PHE A 19 6.46 -21.40 -136.04
CA PHE A 19 7.62 -21.42 -135.14
C PHE A 19 7.64 -20.19 -134.22
N MET A 20 7.36 -19.00 -134.76
CA MET A 20 7.25 -17.77 -133.96
C MET A 20 6.07 -17.82 -132.99
N GLU A 21 4.96 -18.45 -133.37
CA GLU A 21 3.81 -18.66 -132.49
C GLU A 21 4.15 -19.63 -131.34
N LEU A 22 4.88 -20.72 -131.62
CA LEU A 22 5.38 -21.65 -130.60
C LEU A 22 6.34 -20.98 -129.62
N VAL A 23 7.29 -20.19 -130.11
CA VAL A 23 8.22 -19.44 -129.26
C VAL A 23 7.47 -18.40 -128.41
N SER A 24 6.48 -17.73 -128.99
CA SER A 24 5.61 -16.78 -128.27
C SER A 24 4.74 -17.47 -127.21
N LEU A 25 4.20 -18.66 -127.50
CA LEU A 25 3.48 -19.51 -126.54
C LEU A 25 4.40 -19.96 -125.40
N GLN A 26 5.62 -20.42 -125.71
CA GLN A 26 6.59 -20.83 -124.71
C GLN A 26 7.03 -19.67 -123.83
N LYS A 27 7.21 -18.47 -124.40
CA LYS A 27 7.48 -17.26 -123.63
C LYS A 27 6.32 -16.90 -122.70
N ARG A 28 5.08 -16.90 -123.20
CA ARG A 28 3.87 -16.64 -122.37
C ARG A 28 3.72 -17.66 -121.26
N MET A 29 3.99 -18.94 -121.54
CA MET A 29 3.97 -20.00 -120.55
C MET A 29 5.05 -19.78 -119.48
N ASN A 30 6.28 -19.46 -119.88
CA ASN A 30 7.37 -19.16 -118.95
C ASN A 30 7.08 -17.92 -118.09
N ASP A 31 6.54 -16.84 -118.69
CA ASP A 31 6.15 -15.63 -117.98
C ASP A 31 5.01 -15.92 -116.98
N SER A 32 4.05 -16.77 -117.37
CA SER A 32 2.98 -17.21 -116.47
C SER A 32 3.48 -18.07 -115.32
N ILE A 33 4.45 -18.96 -115.57
CA ILE A 33 5.07 -19.78 -114.53
C ILE A 33 5.89 -18.91 -113.58
N ALA A 34 6.70 -17.98 -114.12
CA ALA A 34 7.49 -17.04 -113.32
C ALA A 34 6.59 -16.19 -112.41
N LYS A 35 5.50 -15.64 -112.96
CA LYS A 35 4.52 -14.88 -112.18
C LYS A 35 3.84 -15.74 -111.10
N GLY A 36 3.47 -16.98 -111.43
CA GLY A 36 2.89 -17.92 -110.46
C GLY A 36 3.86 -18.28 -109.31
N ILE A 37 5.15 -18.41 -109.62
CA ILE A 37 6.20 -18.65 -108.62
C ILE A 37 6.39 -17.40 -107.74
N GLU A 38 6.41 -16.19 -108.31
CA GLU A 38 6.52 -14.95 -107.54
C GLU A 38 5.34 -14.75 -106.59
N GLU A 39 4.11 -14.98 -107.05
CA GLU A 39 2.91 -14.89 -106.23
C GLU A 39 2.93 -15.92 -105.09
N ALA A 40 3.33 -17.16 -105.37
CA ALA A 40 3.46 -18.22 -104.36
C ALA A 40 4.55 -17.89 -103.33
N LEU A 41 5.72 -17.39 -103.77
CA LEU A 41 6.79 -16.97 -102.86
C LEU A 41 6.38 -15.77 -102.01
N SER A 42 5.61 -14.82 -102.56
CA SER A 42 5.08 -13.68 -101.81
C SER A 42 4.13 -14.16 -100.71
N GLN A 43 3.21 -15.08 -101.01
CA GLN A 43 2.28 -15.64 -100.01
C GLN A 43 3.03 -16.39 -98.91
N VAL A 44 4.03 -17.20 -99.25
CA VAL A 44 4.86 -17.91 -98.26
C VAL A 44 5.61 -16.93 -97.36
N LYS A 45 6.12 -15.82 -97.92
CA LYS A 45 6.78 -14.77 -97.16
C LYS A 45 5.83 -14.08 -96.18
N ASP A 46 4.61 -13.76 -96.60
CA ASP A 46 3.60 -13.14 -95.74
C ASP A 46 3.19 -14.07 -94.58
N VAL A 47 2.98 -15.36 -94.87
CA VAL A 47 2.70 -16.37 -93.84
C VAL A 47 3.85 -16.48 -92.85
N HIS A 48 5.09 -16.51 -93.32
CA HIS A 48 6.27 -16.60 -92.46
C HIS A 48 6.41 -15.35 -91.57
N CYS A 49 6.22 -14.15 -92.12
CA CYS A 49 6.24 -12.90 -91.37
C CYS A 49 5.14 -12.86 -90.27
N ASN A 50 3.93 -13.35 -90.57
CA ASN A 50 2.85 -13.44 -89.59
C ASN A 50 3.16 -14.46 -88.49
N MET A 51 3.72 -15.62 -88.83
CA MET A 51 4.13 -16.62 -87.84
C MET A 51 5.23 -16.10 -86.88
N GLU A 52 6.21 -15.36 -87.41
CA GLU A 52 7.22 -14.73 -86.54
C GLU A 52 6.62 -13.65 -85.64
N ALA A 53 5.69 -12.85 -86.15
CA ALA A 53 4.99 -11.83 -85.36
C ALA A 53 4.22 -12.46 -84.19
N ASP A 54 3.45 -13.53 -84.46
CA ASP A 54 2.72 -14.30 -83.45
C ASP A 54 3.65 -14.93 -82.40
N GLN A 55 4.80 -15.48 -82.82
CA GLN A 55 5.79 -16.03 -81.89
C GLN A 55 6.42 -14.95 -81.00
N ARG A 56 6.75 -13.78 -81.58
CA ARG A 56 7.25 -12.63 -80.82
C ARG A 56 6.21 -12.13 -79.82
N GLU A 57 4.94 -12.06 -80.20
CA GLU A 57 3.86 -11.64 -79.31
C GLU A 57 3.64 -12.63 -78.16
N LYS A 58 3.59 -13.94 -78.45
CA LYS A 58 3.49 -14.99 -77.41
C LYS A 58 4.65 -14.93 -76.43
N HIS A 59 5.87 -14.72 -76.90
CA HIS A 59 7.05 -14.59 -76.05
C HIS A 59 6.98 -13.32 -75.18
N MET A 60 6.58 -12.17 -75.74
CA MET A 60 6.40 -10.94 -74.98
C MET A 60 5.30 -11.08 -73.92
N MET A 61 4.19 -11.72 -74.24
CA MET A 61 3.10 -11.99 -73.29
C MET A 61 3.56 -12.94 -72.18
N GLY A 62 4.23 -14.03 -72.53
CA GLY A 62 4.80 -14.98 -71.55
C GLY A 62 5.77 -14.31 -70.58
N SER A 63 6.67 -13.45 -71.09
CA SER A 63 7.60 -12.69 -70.25
C SER A 63 6.90 -11.68 -69.34
N LYS A 64 5.87 -10.98 -69.83
CA LYS A 64 5.06 -10.06 -69.00
C LYS A 64 4.34 -10.80 -67.86
N PHE A 65 3.71 -11.93 -68.15
CA PHE A 65 3.03 -12.72 -67.12
C PHE A 65 4.00 -13.29 -66.09
N HIS A 66 5.17 -13.77 -66.53
CA HIS A 66 6.20 -14.26 -65.61
C HIS A 66 6.70 -13.14 -64.67
N ASN A 67 7.01 -11.96 -65.22
CA ASN A 67 7.44 -10.82 -64.42
C ASN A 67 6.34 -10.34 -63.45
N GLN A 68 5.08 -10.32 -63.89
CA GLN A 68 3.94 -9.98 -63.01
C GLN A 68 3.77 -11.00 -61.89
N PHE A 69 3.93 -12.29 -62.20
CA PHE A 69 3.84 -13.35 -61.22
C PHE A 69 4.95 -13.26 -60.16
N GLU A 70 6.21 -13.03 -60.57
CA GLU A 70 7.32 -12.82 -59.64
C GLU A 70 7.11 -11.58 -58.75
N GLN A 71 6.60 -10.49 -59.33
CA GLN A 71 6.25 -9.29 -58.56
C GLN A 71 5.16 -9.56 -57.53
N LEU A 72 4.12 -10.31 -57.90
CA LEU A 72 3.05 -10.68 -56.97
C LEU A 72 3.57 -11.58 -55.84
N GLN A 73 4.41 -12.56 -56.13
CA GLN A 73 5.04 -13.39 -55.11
C GLN A 73 5.89 -12.57 -54.14
N LYS A 74 6.65 -11.59 -54.65
CA LYS A 74 7.44 -10.69 -53.81
C LYS A 74 6.56 -9.84 -52.90
N VAL A 75 5.49 -9.24 -53.43
CA VAL A 75 4.53 -8.45 -52.64
C VAL A 75 3.83 -9.32 -51.60
N GLU A 76 3.49 -10.56 -51.94
CA GLU A 76 2.87 -11.48 -51.00
C GLU A 76 3.82 -11.87 -49.86
N ALA A 77 5.09 -12.15 -50.16
CA ALA A 77 6.12 -12.42 -49.16
C ALA A 77 6.33 -11.22 -48.22
N GLU A 78 6.52 -10.01 -48.76
CA GLU A 78 6.68 -8.77 -47.98
C GLU A 78 5.46 -8.50 -47.08
N ARG A 79 4.25 -8.74 -47.61
CA ARG A 79 3.01 -8.61 -46.83
C ARG A 79 2.94 -9.61 -45.69
N ASN A 80 3.35 -10.86 -45.91
CA ASN A 80 3.31 -11.90 -44.89
C ASN A 80 4.31 -11.59 -43.76
N GLU A 81 5.54 -11.15 -44.08
CA GLU A 81 6.52 -10.70 -43.09
C GLU A 81 6.03 -9.48 -42.29
N GLU A 82 5.36 -8.54 -42.93
CA GLU A 82 4.75 -7.39 -42.24
C GLU A 82 3.60 -7.82 -41.31
N VAL A 83 2.77 -8.79 -41.72
CA VAL A 83 1.71 -9.34 -40.87
C VAL A 83 2.30 -10.04 -39.64
N GLU A 84 3.36 -10.82 -39.81
CA GLU A 84 4.05 -11.48 -38.68
C GLU A 84 4.64 -10.45 -37.71
N ARG A 85 5.34 -9.42 -38.22
CA ARG A 85 5.87 -8.34 -37.38
C ARG A 85 4.78 -7.61 -36.60
N ARG A 86 3.63 -7.35 -37.23
CA ARG A 86 2.47 -6.74 -36.54
C ARG A 86 1.87 -7.66 -35.48
N LEU A 87 1.81 -8.97 -35.76
CA LEU A 87 1.30 -9.96 -34.82
C LEU A 87 2.19 -10.02 -33.56
N GLU A 88 3.51 -10.04 -33.73
CA GLU A 88 4.47 -10.01 -32.63
C GLU A 88 4.37 -8.71 -31.82
N ALA A 89 4.31 -7.56 -32.48
CA ALA A 89 4.14 -6.27 -31.83
C ALA A 89 2.84 -6.20 -31.00
N GLU A 90 1.73 -6.71 -31.54
CA GLU A 90 0.44 -6.76 -30.82
C GLU A 90 0.50 -7.74 -29.63
N LYS A 91 1.24 -8.85 -29.76
CA LYS A 91 1.46 -9.80 -28.65
C LYS A 91 2.22 -9.12 -27.51
N HIS A 92 3.32 -8.43 -27.82
CA HIS A 92 4.10 -7.67 -26.84
C HIS A 92 3.28 -6.56 -26.18
N ARG A 93 2.46 -5.86 -26.96
CA ARG A 93 1.54 -4.83 -26.43
C ARG A 93 0.55 -5.43 -25.43
N LYS A 94 -0.11 -6.54 -25.75
CA LYS A 94 -1.04 -7.23 -24.84
C LYS A 94 -0.35 -7.72 -23.57
N GLU A 95 0.87 -8.23 -23.67
CA GLU A 95 1.67 -8.62 -22.50
C GLU A 95 2.03 -7.41 -21.63
N ALA A 96 2.40 -6.29 -22.23
CA ALA A 96 2.66 -5.03 -21.53
C ALA A 96 1.41 -4.53 -20.81
N ASP A 97 0.26 -4.47 -21.49
CA ASP A 97 -1.02 -4.05 -20.91
C ASP A 97 -1.40 -4.94 -19.71
N THR A 98 -1.21 -6.25 -19.82
CA THR A 98 -1.46 -7.19 -18.72
C THR A 98 -0.53 -6.95 -17.53
N ARG A 99 0.75 -6.63 -17.78
CA ARG A 99 1.71 -6.28 -16.71
C ARG A 99 1.35 -4.96 -16.04
N PHE A 100 0.98 -3.94 -16.82
CA PHE A 100 0.54 -2.66 -16.29
C PHE A 100 -0.71 -2.80 -15.41
N GLU A 101 -1.70 -3.57 -15.86
CA GLU A 101 -2.91 -3.79 -15.06
C GLU A 101 -2.60 -4.52 -13.74
N LYS A 102 -1.73 -5.54 -13.76
CA LYS A 102 -1.27 -6.22 -12.54
C LYS A 102 -0.56 -5.25 -11.59
N GLN A 103 0.34 -4.42 -12.10
CA GLN A 103 1.04 -3.41 -11.31
C GLN A 103 0.06 -2.38 -10.73
N ARG A 104 -0.93 -1.94 -11.50
CA ARG A 104 -1.97 -1.00 -11.06
C ARG A 104 -2.77 -1.57 -9.89
N VAL A 105 -3.20 -2.82 -9.98
CA VAL A 105 -3.94 -3.51 -8.91
C VAL A 105 -3.07 -3.65 -7.66
N GLN A 106 -1.81 -4.08 -7.80
CA GLN A 106 -0.87 -4.18 -6.68
C GLN A 106 -0.65 -2.83 -5.99
N LEU A 107 -0.49 -1.75 -6.76
CA LEU A 107 -0.27 -0.41 -6.24
C LEU A 107 -1.52 0.12 -5.51
N SER A 108 -2.72 -0.23 -5.99
CA SER A 108 -3.99 0.07 -5.31
C SER A 108 -4.10 -0.64 -3.97
N ILE A 109 -3.74 -1.93 -3.90
CA ILE A 109 -3.73 -2.71 -2.66
C ILE A 109 -2.73 -2.09 -1.67
N ALA A 110 -1.48 -1.86 -2.11
CA ALA A 110 -0.45 -1.26 -1.27
C ALA A 110 -0.85 0.10 -0.71
N THR A 111 -1.52 0.94 -1.52
CA THR A 111 -2.00 2.26 -1.08
C THR A 111 -3.10 2.14 -0.02
N LYS A 112 -4.03 1.19 -0.17
CA LYS A 112 -5.07 0.91 0.85
C LYS A 112 -4.43 0.45 2.17
N ASP A 113 -3.44 -0.43 2.10
CA ASP A 113 -2.75 -0.94 3.28
C ASP A 113 -1.97 0.18 4.00
N VAL A 114 -1.25 1.03 3.25
CA VAL A 114 -0.56 2.20 3.81
C VAL A 114 -1.53 3.15 4.50
N ASN A 115 -2.69 3.43 3.89
CA ASN A 115 -3.70 4.29 4.51
C ASN A 115 -4.28 3.67 5.78
N ARG A 116 -4.50 2.36 5.81
CA ARG A 116 -4.96 1.64 7.00
C ARG A 116 -3.93 1.67 8.12
N LEU A 117 -2.64 1.46 7.79
CA LEU A 117 -1.54 1.56 8.76
C LEU A 117 -1.42 2.97 9.33
N LYS A 118 -1.58 4.00 8.48
CA LYS A 118 -1.60 5.40 8.92
C LYS A 118 -2.71 5.66 9.93
N GLN A 119 -3.93 5.20 9.66
CA GLN A 119 -5.07 5.34 10.59
C GLN A 119 -4.81 4.63 11.93
N VAL A 120 -4.26 3.42 11.89
CA VAL A 120 -3.91 2.67 13.11
C VAL A 120 -2.82 3.40 13.91
N SER A 121 -1.81 3.95 13.23
CA SER A 121 -0.75 4.74 13.87
C SER A 121 -1.30 6.00 14.52
N GLU A 122 -2.16 6.76 13.83
CA GLU A 122 -2.78 7.97 14.38
C GLU A 122 -3.65 7.66 15.62
N ALA A 123 -4.42 6.57 15.56
CA ALA A 123 -5.22 6.11 16.70
C ALA A 123 -4.36 5.67 17.88
N ALA A 124 -3.22 5.02 17.63
CA ALA A 124 -2.26 4.63 18.66
C ALA A 124 -1.64 5.86 19.35
N THR A 125 -1.19 6.85 18.57
CA THR A 125 -0.63 8.10 19.10
C THR A 125 -1.65 8.85 19.96
N TYR A 126 -2.92 8.91 19.52
CA TYR A 126 -3.98 9.54 20.31
C TYR A 126 -4.21 8.84 21.66
N ARG A 127 -4.28 7.50 21.66
CA ARG A 127 -4.43 6.71 22.89
C ARG A 127 -3.24 6.87 23.82
N GLU A 128 -2.02 6.89 23.29
CA GLU A 128 -0.80 7.13 24.08
C GLU A 128 -0.86 8.52 24.75
N GLY A 129 -1.29 9.55 24.01
CA GLY A 129 -1.49 10.89 24.57
C GLY A 129 -2.49 10.91 25.72
N LYS A 130 -3.63 10.23 25.56
CA LYS A 130 -4.65 10.11 26.62
C LYS A 130 -4.13 9.41 27.88
N LEU A 131 -3.43 8.27 27.71
CA LEU A 131 -2.85 7.52 28.82
C LEU A 131 -1.78 8.32 29.57
N LYS A 132 -1.00 9.17 28.89
CA LYS A 132 -0.02 10.05 29.54
C LYS A 132 -0.67 11.10 30.45
N ILE A 133 -1.84 11.62 30.05
CA ILE A 133 -2.62 12.55 30.87
C ILE A 133 -3.18 11.83 32.10
N GLU A 134 -3.86 10.69 31.90
CA GLU A 134 -4.40 9.88 33.01
C GLU A 134 -3.31 9.47 34.02
N LEU A 135 -2.12 9.07 33.55
CA LEU A 135 -0.99 8.74 34.42
C LEU A 135 -0.48 9.94 35.22
N LYS A 136 -0.52 11.14 34.64
CA LYS A 136 -0.11 12.38 35.32
C LYS A 136 -1.10 12.70 36.45
N ASP A 137 -2.39 12.55 36.19
CA ASP A 137 -3.46 12.82 37.16
C ASP A 137 -3.39 11.81 38.32
N GLN A 138 -3.24 10.51 38.02
CA GLN A 138 -3.06 9.48 39.06
C GLN A 138 -1.80 9.71 39.91
N LYS A 139 -0.70 10.19 39.32
CA LYS A 139 0.50 10.55 40.08
C LYS A 139 0.27 11.75 40.99
N ALA A 140 -0.56 12.71 40.60
CA ALA A 140 -0.92 13.84 41.44
C ALA A 140 -1.77 13.37 42.63
N GLU A 141 -2.79 12.55 42.39
CA GLU A 141 -3.64 11.96 43.43
C GLU A 141 -2.82 11.11 44.42
N THR A 142 -1.90 10.28 43.91
CA THR A 142 -1.02 9.46 44.76
C THR A 142 -0.14 10.34 45.66
N ARG A 143 0.39 11.46 45.15
CA ARG A 143 1.19 12.41 45.95
C ARG A 143 0.35 13.09 47.03
N GLU A 144 -0.88 13.47 46.72
CA GLU A 144 -1.79 14.06 47.69
C GLU A 144 -2.12 13.08 48.82
N LEU A 145 -2.44 11.84 48.48
CA LEU A 145 -2.65 10.77 49.46
C LEU A 145 -1.40 10.53 50.31
N GLN A 146 -0.20 10.55 49.70
CA GLN A 146 1.05 10.42 50.43
C GLN A 146 1.24 11.56 51.45
N TYR A 147 0.98 12.81 51.07
CA TYR A 147 1.03 13.94 52.01
C TYR A 147 0.03 13.79 53.16
N GLN A 148 -1.18 13.28 52.88
CA GLN A 148 -2.17 13.01 53.93
C GLN A 148 -1.72 11.89 54.88
N VAL A 149 -1.10 10.83 54.36
CA VAL A 149 -0.54 9.73 55.18
C VAL A 149 0.60 10.25 56.05
N GLU A 150 1.57 10.97 55.47
CA GLU A 150 2.71 11.54 56.22
C GLU A 150 2.22 12.49 57.33
N ALA A 151 1.20 13.31 57.06
CA ALA A 151 0.60 14.18 58.07
C ALA A 151 -0.06 13.39 59.21
N LYS A 152 -0.77 12.30 58.90
CA LYS A 152 -1.39 11.42 59.90
C LYS A 152 -0.34 10.64 60.71
N GLU A 153 0.70 10.12 60.06
CA GLU A 153 1.81 9.45 60.74
C GLU A 153 2.54 10.38 61.71
N ASN A 154 2.83 11.61 61.28
CA ASN A 154 3.44 12.61 62.15
C ASN A 154 2.54 12.91 63.37
N ARG A 155 1.23 13.05 63.16
CA ARG A 155 0.25 13.22 64.24
C ARG A 155 0.28 12.05 65.22
N ILE A 156 0.26 10.81 64.73
CA ILE A 156 0.34 9.60 65.56
C ILE A 156 1.64 9.57 66.36
N ASN A 157 2.77 9.94 65.77
CA ASN A 157 4.05 9.98 66.47
C ASN A 157 4.05 11.02 67.60
N ILE A 158 3.57 12.24 67.34
CA ILE A 158 3.41 13.29 68.36
C ILE A 158 2.50 12.81 69.50
N MET A 159 1.41 12.13 69.16
CA MET A 159 0.49 11.56 70.14
C MET A 159 1.14 10.48 70.99
N ARG A 160 1.82 9.52 70.36
CA ARG A 160 2.57 8.45 71.03
C ARG A 160 3.57 9.04 72.03
N ASP A 161 4.37 10.01 71.60
CA ASP A 161 5.42 10.60 72.43
C ASP A 161 4.83 11.39 73.60
N THR A 162 3.75 12.14 73.37
CA THR A 162 3.08 12.88 74.46
C THR A 162 2.43 11.94 75.46
N MET A 163 1.78 10.87 75.02
CA MET A 163 1.20 9.87 75.92
C MET A 163 2.27 9.15 76.73
N LYS A 164 3.44 8.86 76.15
CA LYS A 164 4.60 8.33 76.89
C LYS A 164 5.05 9.28 77.99
N GLU A 165 5.10 10.58 77.72
CA GLU A 165 5.45 11.59 78.73
C GLU A 165 4.37 11.68 79.82
N LEU A 166 3.09 11.72 79.46
CA LEU A 166 1.98 11.76 80.41
C LEU A 166 1.96 10.56 81.35
N ALA A 167 2.20 9.36 80.83
CA ALA A 167 2.29 8.14 81.62
C ALA A 167 3.39 8.22 82.69
N LYS A 168 4.55 8.83 82.38
CA LYS A 168 5.63 9.06 83.38
C LYS A 168 5.17 9.94 84.53
N TYR A 169 4.35 10.96 84.27
CA TYR A 169 3.86 11.90 85.29
C TYR A 169 2.76 11.30 86.17
N ALA A 170 1.94 10.41 85.60
CA ALA A 170 0.83 9.77 86.30
C ALA A 170 1.25 8.60 87.21
N HIS A 171 2.54 8.28 87.36
CA HIS A 171 3.03 7.13 88.15
C HIS A 171 2.49 5.74 87.75
N PHE A 172 1.69 5.62 86.69
CA PHE A 172 1.64 4.41 85.88
C PHE A 172 3.08 4.03 85.53
N GLY A 173 3.58 2.87 85.98
CA GLY A 173 4.99 2.50 85.82
C GLY A 173 5.81 2.25 87.09
N HIS A 174 5.24 2.30 88.30
CA HIS A 174 5.95 1.81 89.49
C HIS A 174 5.48 0.42 89.93
N GLU A 175 6.41 -0.52 89.79
CA GLU A 175 6.48 -1.91 90.24
C GLU A 175 5.44 -2.93 89.72
N GLU A 176 4.20 -2.57 89.40
CA GLU A 176 3.19 -3.56 88.95
C GLU A 176 2.67 -3.42 87.49
N HIS A 177 2.87 -2.27 86.84
CA HIS A 177 2.39 -2.04 85.45
C HIS A 177 3.42 -1.31 84.59
N PRO A 178 4.19 -1.98 83.71
CA PRO A 178 5.13 -1.30 82.82
C PRO A 178 4.37 -0.41 81.82
N VAL A 179 4.75 0.86 81.74
CA VAL A 179 4.29 1.79 80.70
C VAL A 179 4.80 1.31 79.35
N GLY A 180 4.05 0.40 78.72
CA GLY A 180 4.29 -0.03 77.35
C GLY A 180 4.04 1.11 76.34
N ASP A 181 4.08 0.80 75.05
CA ASP A 181 3.69 1.76 74.01
C ASP A 181 2.22 2.19 74.22
N PRO A 182 1.91 3.49 74.38
CA PRO A 182 0.53 3.96 74.54
C PRO A 182 -0.42 3.55 73.40
N LEU A 183 0.13 3.22 72.22
CA LEU A 183 -0.66 2.70 71.11
C LEU A 183 -1.12 1.25 71.30
N THR A 184 -0.59 0.54 72.29
CA THR A 184 -0.99 -0.83 72.64
C THR A 184 -1.84 -0.90 73.90
N TRP A 185 -2.27 0.25 74.43
CA TRP A 185 -3.11 0.29 75.62
C TRP A 185 -4.53 -0.18 75.29
N THR A 186 -5.05 -1.09 76.10
CA THR A 186 -6.46 -1.48 76.03
C THR A 186 -7.35 -0.35 76.57
N PRO A 187 -8.64 -0.28 76.18
CA PRO A 187 -9.58 0.67 76.75
C PRO A 187 -9.62 0.67 78.29
N GLY A 188 -9.46 -0.51 78.92
CA GLY A 188 -9.37 -0.63 80.38
C GLY A 188 -8.15 0.09 80.97
N MET A 189 -6.96 -0.12 80.39
CA MET A 189 -5.74 0.56 80.82
C MET A 189 -5.80 2.09 80.65
N VAL A 190 -6.57 2.55 79.66
CA VAL A 190 -6.80 3.98 79.43
C VAL A 190 -7.70 4.54 80.51
N ASN A 191 -8.79 3.84 80.86
CA ASN A 191 -9.68 4.25 81.94
C ASN A 191 -8.94 4.26 83.29
N ASP A 192 -8.13 3.24 83.59
CA ASP A 192 -7.31 3.19 84.80
C ASP A 192 -6.34 4.39 84.88
N PHE A 193 -5.74 4.80 83.75
CA PHE A 193 -4.92 6.01 83.67
C PHE A 193 -5.71 7.29 83.98
N PHE A 194 -6.93 7.42 83.45
CA PHE A 194 -7.78 8.59 83.73
C PHE A 194 -8.27 8.60 85.19
N ASP A 195 -8.61 7.45 85.76
CA ASP A 195 -9.02 7.32 87.17
C ASP A 195 -7.86 7.67 88.11
N GLU A 196 -6.64 7.19 87.81
CA GLU A 196 -5.44 7.60 88.57
C GLU A 196 -5.16 9.10 88.41
N TRP A 197 -5.32 9.65 87.21
CA TRP A 197 -5.16 11.08 86.98
C TRP A 197 -6.20 11.92 87.75
N GLU A 198 -7.46 11.52 87.77
CA GLU A 198 -8.50 12.15 88.59
C GLU A 198 -8.16 12.07 90.09
N SER A 199 -7.58 10.96 90.55
CA SER A 199 -7.13 10.84 91.94
C SER A 199 -5.95 11.77 92.29
N MET A 200 -5.13 12.16 91.30
CA MET A 200 -4.02 13.11 91.47
C MET A 200 -4.48 14.59 91.55
N LEU A 201 -5.78 14.88 91.35
CA LEU A 201 -6.34 16.23 91.36
C LEU A 201 -6.09 17.01 92.66
N GLU A 202 -5.74 16.35 93.76
CA GLU A 202 -5.40 17.01 95.03
C GLU A 202 -3.98 17.62 95.07
N ARG A 203 -3.07 17.28 94.13
CA ARG A 203 -1.69 17.80 94.08
C ARG A 203 -1.50 18.83 92.95
N ASN A 204 -1.70 20.10 93.30
CA ASN A 204 -1.77 21.25 92.38
C ASN A 204 -0.63 21.44 91.35
N GLU A 205 0.58 20.93 91.58
CA GLU A 205 1.72 21.12 90.65
C GLU A 205 1.75 20.08 89.52
N ARG A 206 1.42 18.81 89.81
CA ARG A 206 1.43 17.73 88.80
C ARG A 206 0.29 17.87 87.79
N ARG A 207 -0.89 18.27 88.26
CA ARG A 207 -2.05 18.60 87.40
C ARG A 207 -1.71 19.67 86.36
N ARG A 208 -0.94 20.70 86.74
CA ARG A 208 -0.55 21.77 85.80
C ARG A 208 0.36 21.25 84.71
N GLU A 209 1.37 20.45 85.02
CA GLU A 209 2.29 19.92 83.99
C GLU A 209 1.59 18.97 83.00
N VAL A 210 0.69 18.12 83.48
CA VAL A 210 -0.15 17.27 82.63
C VAL A 210 -1.03 18.09 81.68
N LEU A 211 -1.70 19.14 82.19
CA LEU A 211 -2.52 20.03 81.37
C LEU A 211 -1.69 20.86 80.36
N LYS A 212 -0.46 21.23 80.70
CA LYS A 212 0.47 21.88 79.76
C LYS A 212 0.89 20.93 78.63
N LEU A 213 1.09 19.64 78.91
CA LEU A 213 1.42 18.64 77.89
C LEU A 213 0.25 18.38 76.94
N LEU A 214 -0.97 18.27 77.48
CA LEU A 214 -2.19 18.11 76.67
C LEU A 214 -2.49 19.34 75.80
N SER A 215 -2.26 20.55 76.32
CA SER A 215 -2.35 21.80 75.55
C SER A 215 -1.41 21.80 74.34
N LYS A 216 -0.19 21.27 74.48
CA LYS A 216 0.76 21.15 73.36
C LYS A 216 0.32 20.13 72.30
N LEU A 217 -0.34 19.04 72.71
CA LEU A 217 -0.80 17.97 71.81
C LEU A 217 -2.00 18.38 70.94
N VAL A 218 -2.95 19.13 71.52
CA VAL A 218 -4.14 19.60 70.80
C VAL A 218 -3.92 20.98 70.15
N GLY A 219 -2.77 21.62 70.40
CA GLY A 219 -2.48 22.98 69.93
C GLY A 219 -3.37 24.04 70.59
N LEU A 220 -3.89 23.77 71.79
CA LEU A 220 -4.80 24.65 72.51
C LEU A 220 -4.04 25.65 73.38
N ASP A 221 -4.63 26.82 73.58
CA ASP A 221 -4.11 27.83 74.51
C ASP A 221 -4.04 27.25 75.93
N ILE A 222 -2.83 27.22 76.47
CA ILE A 222 -2.49 26.68 77.79
C ILE A 222 -3.30 27.35 78.90
N LYS A 223 -3.67 28.63 78.74
CA LYS A 223 -4.49 29.35 79.71
C LYS A 223 -5.94 28.86 79.72
N LYS A 224 -6.46 28.41 78.58
CA LYS A 224 -7.79 27.82 78.46
C LYS A 224 -7.80 26.41 79.05
N VAL A 225 -6.82 25.58 78.69
CA VAL A 225 -6.72 24.19 79.17
C VAL A 225 -6.52 24.12 80.70
N LEU A 226 -5.76 25.05 81.29
CA LEU A 226 -5.58 25.12 82.74
C LEU A 226 -6.84 25.55 83.51
N GLY A 227 -7.82 26.17 82.84
CA GLY A 227 -9.10 26.57 83.41
C GLY A 227 -10.25 25.58 83.17
N SER A 228 -10.00 24.51 82.40
CA SER A 228 -11.01 23.54 81.99
C SER A 228 -11.23 22.41 83.00
N SER A 229 -12.47 21.89 83.05
CA SER A 229 -12.81 20.67 83.80
C SER A 229 -12.23 19.42 83.13
N VAL A 230 -12.19 18.29 83.84
CA VAL A 230 -11.70 17.01 83.28
C VAL A 230 -12.57 16.58 82.09
N ASP A 231 -13.88 16.77 82.16
CA ASP A 231 -14.82 16.48 81.06
C ASP A 231 -14.54 17.31 79.81
N GLU A 232 -14.19 18.59 79.96
CA GLU A 232 -13.82 19.45 78.83
C GLU A 232 -12.50 18.99 78.19
N VAL A 233 -11.53 18.58 79.00
CA VAL A 233 -10.26 18.01 78.50
C VAL A 233 -10.48 16.67 77.79
N ARG A 234 -11.40 15.84 78.29
CA ARG A 234 -11.83 14.59 77.65
C ARG A 234 -12.49 14.86 76.29
N LEU A 235 -13.34 15.88 76.20
CA LEU A 235 -13.96 16.30 74.95
C LEU A 235 -12.93 16.79 73.92
N PHE A 236 -11.92 17.56 74.35
CA PHE A 236 -10.84 18.01 73.46
C PHE A 236 -10.01 16.86 72.90
N LEU A 237 -9.79 15.80 73.69
CA LEU A 237 -9.12 14.59 73.22
C LEU A 237 -10.00 13.87 72.19
N ASP A 238 -11.28 13.63 72.48
CA ASP A 238 -12.26 13.04 71.55
C ASP A 238 -12.31 13.78 70.19
N GLU A 239 -12.34 15.12 70.21
CA GLU A 239 -12.39 15.99 69.00
C GLU A 239 -11.09 15.95 68.18
N THR A 240 -9.94 15.63 68.79
CA THR A 240 -8.68 15.41 68.05
C THR A 240 -8.59 14.06 67.36
N GLY A 241 -9.68 13.31 67.27
CA GLY A 241 -9.67 11.99 66.63
C GLY A 241 -9.06 10.91 67.51
N LEU A 242 -8.83 11.18 68.80
CA LEU A 242 -8.81 10.13 69.82
C LEU A 242 -10.26 9.73 70.09
N ARG A 243 -11.00 9.23 69.09
CA ARG A 243 -12.32 8.66 69.35
C ARG A 243 -12.12 7.33 70.06
N TRP A 244 -11.88 7.37 71.37
CA TRP A 244 -11.82 6.17 72.20
C TRP A 244 -13.12 5.36 72.12
N ARG A 245 -14.25 6.03 71.86
CA ARG A 245 -15.55 5.39 71.57
C ARG A 245 -15.56 4.50 70.32
N GLU A 246 -14.75 4.77 69.30
CA GLU A 246 -14.69 3.87 68.12
C GLU A 246 -13.85 2.61 68.37
N LEU A 247 -13.01 2.60 69.42
CA LEU A 247 -12.34 1.39 69.91
C LEU A 247 -13.23 0.53 70.81
N GLU A 248 -14.28 1.11 71.40
CA GLU A 248 -15.31 0.40 72.18
C GLU A 248 -16.24 -0.43 71.27
N ASP A 249 -16.53 0.04 70.06
CA ASP A 249 -17.39 -0.67 69.09
C ASP A 249 -16.62 -1.67 68.19
N ALA A 250 -15.29 -1.67 68.22
CA ALA A 250 -14.43 -2.51 67.38
C ALA A 250 -13.99 -3.85 68.02
N TYR A 251 -14.43 -4.14 69.26
CA TYR A 251 -14.16 -5.38 69.98
C TYR A 251 -15.43 -6.03 70.54
#